data_AF-K0RKF2-F1
#
_entry.id   AF-K0RKF2-F1
#
_cell.length_a   1.000
_cell.length_b   1.000
_cell.length_c   1.000
_cell.angle_alpha   90.00
_cell.angle_beta   90.00
_cell.angle_gamma   90.00
#
_symmetry.space_group_name_H-M   'P 1'
#
loop_
_entity.id
_entity.type
_entity.pdbx_description
1 polymer ?
#
loop_
_entity_poly.entity_id
_entity_poly.type
_entity_poly.pdbx_seq_one_letter_code
_entity_poly.pdbx_strand_id
1 'polypeptide(L)'
;MPTADPDADADGTSGAMDRWPVDTTGVDLYDSRGDVSTCRDVIYTVDSRAPDDGGSIVNASWGALSFVVEKFPVFNSTCSAFFRVSGGAFGDNGTLHPVWGRVPATVLAMRTFRRARVFLYLDTDAMLASPRIGPSDMYRALVAKHGVERGENDTARPTSVEPPSLVVNKPTKRWLCQKQCEVFGLGHGCFNSGALLWHRSEGAILILRSWWESRLDDPSMNFVRDGKVFYGWPSTYPARDKMSEQNRLMYVYGTNVEAARRILPVPRQPGSISGTTSCPEEVDDAHVPCLQDDHKSHNPEWDRKRRFSCFVNHYSITKNTMHELCEQVIESSDKESIRERLSPLIRRTLPDNLDLADSMIEGLMTRRNAELLGLLDDPNELDKTIREWMDIMEKFQSMTTVNN
;
A
#
# COMPACT_ATOMS: atom_id res chain seq x y z
N MET A 1 -23.06 35.69 -2.17
CA MET A 1 -22.76 35.27 -0.79
C MET A 1 -21.79 34.12 -0.89
N PRO A 2 -20.56 34.21 -0.35
CA PRO A 2 -19.63 33.09 -0.39
C PRO A 2 -20.13 32.02 0.57
N THR A 3 -20.32 30.81 0.04
CA THR A 3 -20.64 29.60 0.80
C THR A 3 -19.44 29.27 1.69
N ALA A 4 -19.67 29.23 3.00
CA ALA A 4 -18.68 28.83 3.98
C ALA A 4 -18.17 27.42 3.66
N ASP A 5 -16.85 27.26 3.66
CA ASP A 5 -16.14 26.00 3.53
C ASP A 5 -16.37 25.18 4.82
N PRO A 6 -17.07 24.03 4.77
CA PRO A 6 -17.37 23.23 5.96
C PRO A 6 -16.13 22.56 6.58
N ASP A 7 -14.93 22.71 6.02
CA ASP A 7 -13.67 22.17 6.56
C ASP A 7 -12.89 23.13 7.48
N ALA A 8 -13.44 24.31 7.80
CA ALA A 8 -12.77 25.30 8.66
C ALA A 8 -12.74 24.96 10.17
N ASP A 9 -13.52 23.99 10.64
CA ASP A 9 -13.70 23.70 12.08
C ASP A 9 -12.92 22.47 12.60
N ALA A 10 -11.84 22.06 11.93
CA ALA A 10 -10.96 20.99 12.44
C ALA A 10 -9.91 21.46 13.46
N ASP A 11 -9.95 22.71 13.92
CA ASP A 11 -8.92 23.28 14.80
C ASP A 11 -9.20 23.07 16.31
N GLY A 12 -10.44 22.67 16.66
CA GLY A 12 -10.88 22.50 18.06
C GLY A 12 -10.43 21.19 18.74
N THR A 13 -9.95 20.19 17.99
CA THR A 13 -9.45 18.90 18.51
C THR A 13 -7.91 18.83 18.63
N SER A 14 -7.21 19.92 18.29
CA SER A 14 -5.75 19.96 18.15
C SER A 14 -4.99 19.67 19.47
N GLY A 15 -5.47 20.14 20.62
CA GLY A 15 -4.75 20.04 21.88
C GLY A 15 -4.57 18.61 22.43
N ALA A 16 -5.52 17.71 22.17
CA ALA A 16 -5.42 16.29 22.57
C ALA A 16 -4.61 15.47 21.56
N MET A 17 -4.70 15.81 20.26
CA MET A 17 -3.98 15.14 19.19
C MET A 17 -2.48 15.47 19.14
N ASP A 18 -2.01 16.52 19.82
CA ASP A 18 -0.57 16.82 19.90
C ASP A 18 0.18 15.93 20.92
N ARG A 19 -0.54 15.30 21.86
CA ARG A 19 0.04 14.44 22.91
C ARG A 19 0.03 12.97 22.53
N TRP A 20 0.92 12.59 21.63
CA TRP A 20 1.12 11.17 21.29
C TRP A 20 1.92 10.43 22.37
N PRO A 21 1.46 9.24 22.80
CA PRO A 21 2.02 8.49 23.93
C PRO A 21 3.21 7.60 23.57
N VAL A 22 3.70 7.67 22.32
CA VAL A 22 4.78 6.83 21.81
C VAL A 22 6.05 7.68 21.68
N ASP A 23 7.14 7.17 22.25
CA ASP A 23 8.48 7.73 22.04
C ASP A 23 8.92 7.46 20.61
N THR A 24 9.30 8.51 19.89
CA THR A 24 9.75 8.44 18.50
C THR A 24 11.27 8.40 18.36
N THR A 25 11.99 8.29 19.47
CA THR A 25 13.46 8.18 19.46
C THR A 25 13.92 7.01 18.58
N GLY A 26 14.91 7.27 17.73
CA GLY A 26 15.46 6.27 16.80
C GLY A 26 14.65 6.09 15.52
N VAL A 27 13.62 6.91 15.28
CA VAL A 27 12.93 7.00 14.00
C VAL A 27 12.88 8.46 13.53
N ASP A 28 13.27 8.68 12.28
CA ASP A 28 13.40 10.00 11.69
C ASP A 28 12.71 10.06 10.31
N LEU A 29 12.15 11.23 9.97
CA LEU A 29 11.66 11.49 8.62
C LEU A 29 12.88 11.70 7.72
N TYR A 30 13.12 10.74 6.83
CA TYR A 30 14.28 10.74 5.95
C TYR A 30 14.05 11.59 4.70
N ASP A 31 12.93 11.35 4.01
CA ASP A 31 12.53 12.05 2.79
C ASP A 31 11.00 12.19 2.74
N SER A 32 10.50 13.20 2.04
CA SER A 32 9.07 13.39 1.79
C SER A 32 8.83 14.11 0.47
N ARG A 33 7.77 13.71 -0.25
CA ARG A 33 7.30 14.37 -1.47
C ARG A 33 5.93 15.00 -1.23
N GLY A 34 5.72 16.18 -1.81
CA GLY A 34 4.54 17.03 -1.55
C GLY A 34 4.76 18.05 -0.43
N ASP A 35 3.77 18.92 -0.23
CA ASP A 35 3.81 19.95 0.82
C ASP A 35 3.16 19.43 2.11
N VAL A 36 4.02 19.16 3.10
CA VAL A 36 3.66 18.64 4.43
C VAL A 36 2.59 19.48 5.14
N SER A 37 2.49 20.77 4.81
CA SER A 37 1.57 21.71 5.43
C SER A 37 0.16 21.70 4.81
N THR A 38 0.00 21.11 3.62
CA THR A 38 -1.26 21.13 2.86
C THR A 38 -1.82 19.76 2.50
N CYS A 39 -1.00 18.71 2.49
CA CYS A 39 -1.44 17.35 2.19
C CYS A 39 -2.61 16.89 3.10
N ARG A 40 -3.61 16.26 2.47
CA ARG A 40 -4.81 15.69 3.11
C ARG A 40 -4.70 14.18 3.34
N ASP A 41 -3.84 13.52 2.57
CA ASP A 41 -3.50 12.11 2.71
C ASP A 41 -1.98 11.94 2.78
N VAL A 42 -1.53 10.84 3.38
CA VAL A 42 -0.11 10.45 3.40
C VAL A 42 0.03 8.98 3.05
N ILE A 43 0.94 8.65 2.15
CA ILE A 43 1.45 7.28 1.98
C ILE A 43 2.85 7.24 2.55
N TYR A 44 3.13 6.34 3.48
CA TYR A 44 4.44 6.28 4.11
C TYR A 44 4.99 4.87 4.22
N THR A 45 6.31 4.79 4.20
CA THR A 45 7.05 3.55 4.40
C THR A 45 8.11 3.74 5.49
N VAL A 46 8.53 2.64 6.10
CA VAL A 46 9.47 2.62 7.21
C VAL A 46 10.46 1.49 6.99
N ASP A 47 11.75 1.80 6.99
CA ASP A 47 12.82 0.80 6.87
C ASP A 47 14.06 1.23 7.66
N SER A 48 14.87 0.26 8.07
CA SER A 48 16.18 0.53 8.68
C SER A 48 17.25 0.93 7.66
N ARG A 49 17.02 0.60 6.39
CA ARG A 49 17.88 0.96 5.26
C ARG A 49 17.37 2.27 4.65
N ALA A 50 18.28 3.13 4.23
CA ALA A 50 17.93 4.35 3.51
C ALA A 50 17.82 4.07 2.00
N PRO A 51 16.98 4.82 1.26
CA PRO A 51 16.88 4.69 -0.20
C PRO A 51 18.21 4.90 -0.95
N ASP A 52 19.11 5.72 -0.42
CA ASP A 52 20.40 6.05 -1.04
C ASP A 52 21.53 5.05 -0.73
N ASP A 53 21.28 4.00 0.07
CA ASP A 53 22.28 2.98 0.45
C ASP A 53 22.72 2.06 -0.73
N GLY A 54 22.34 2.36 -1.97
CA GLY A 54 22.78 1.69 -3.21
C GLY A 54 22.05 0.38 -3.55
N GLY A 55 21.34 0.36 -4.69
CA GLY A 55 20.86 -0.85 -5.38
C GLY A 55 19.87 -1.77 -4.63
N SER A 56 19.20 -1.26 -3.60
CA SER A 56 18.30 -2.07 -2.77
C SER A 56 16.84 -1.95 -3.21
N ILE A 57 16.03 -2.98 -2.93
CA ILE A 57 14.56 -2.97 -3.07
C ILE A 57 13.91 -1.72 -2.44
N VAL A 58 14.53 -1.15 -1.41
CA VAL A 58 14.06 0.06 -0.72
C VAL A 58 14.15 1.28 -1.64
N ASN A 59 15.26 1.44 -2.37
CA ASN A 59 15.43 2.53 -3.33
C ASN A 59 14.37 2.45 -4.43
N ALA A 60 14.25 1.29 -5.06
CA ALA A 60 13.29 1.08 -6.14
C ALA A 60 11.85 1.29 -5.64
N SER A 61 11.49 0.72 -4.49
CA SER A 61 10.17 0.89 -3.86
C SER A 61 9.86 2.35 -3.55
N TRP A 62 10.81 3.08 -2.95
CA TRP A 62 10.64 4.50 -2.67
C TRP A 62 10.53 5.35 -3.94
N GLY A 63 11.36 5.09 -4.94
CA GLY A 63 11.33 5.78 -6.24
C GLY A 63 10.00 5.56 -6.97
N ALA A 64 9.53 4.31 -7.03
CA ALA A 64 8.26 3.96 -7.66
C ALA A 64 7.07 4.60 -6.94
N LEU A 65 7.03 4.55 -5.60
CA LEU A 65 5.97 5.20 -4.81
C LEU A 65 5.97 6.72 -5.04
N SER A 66 7.13 7.36 -4.94
CA SER A 66 7.28 8.81 -5.15
C SER A 66 6.82 9.22 -6.54
N PHE A 67 7.22 8.48 -7.57
CA PHE A 67 6.76 8.71 -8.94
C PHE A 67 5.23 8.62 -9.06
N VAL A 68 4.61 7.58 -8.50
CA VAL A 68 3.15 7.41 -8.58
C VAL A 68 2.42 8.56 -7.89
N VAL A 69 2.88 8.98 -6.71
CA VAL A 69 2.26 10.09 -5.96
C VAL A 69 2.44 11.42 -6.69
N GLU A 70 3.59 11.69 -7.30
CA GLU A 70 3.87 12.96 -7.97
C GLU A 70 3.15 13.10 -9.32
N LYS A 71 2.91 11.99 -10.03
CA LYS A 71 2.48 12.05 -11.44
C LYS A 71 1.01 11.80 -11.66
N PHE A 72 0.34 11.07 -10.77
CA PHE A 72 -1.06 10.72 -11.00
C PHE A 72 -2.00 11.71 -10.28
N PRO A 73 -2.95 12.35 -10.99
CA PRO A 73 -3.78 13.42 -10.44
C PRO A 73 -4.60 13.05 -9.19
N VAL A 74 -4.92 11.76 -9.00
CA VAL A 74 -5.64 11.30 -7.80
C VAL A 74 -4.85 11.58 -6.51
N PHE A 75 -3.53 11.74 -6.60
CA PHE A 75 -2.64 12.01 -5.48
C PHE A 75 -2.26 13.49 -5.33
N ASN A 76 -2.91 14.43 -6.04
CA ASN A 76 -2.59 15.87 -5.95
C ASN A 76 -2.63 16.46 -4.53
N SER A 77 -3.34 15.81 -3.59
CA SER A 77 -3.40 16.21 -2.18
C SER A 77 -2.74 15.20 -1.23
N THR A 78 -1.96 14.28 -1.78
CA THR A 78 -1.30 13.19 -1.06
C THR A 78 0.19 13.44 -1.01
N CYS A 79 0.77 13.34 0.18
CA CYS A 79 2.21 13.32 0.35
C CYS A 79 2.72 11.88 0.39
N SER A 80 3.95 11.64 -0.07
CA SER A 80 4.70 10.42 0.27
C SER A 80 5.75 10.73 1.34
N ALA A 81 6.02 9.79 2.24
CA ALA A 81 7.05 9.96 3.26
C ALA A 81 7.84 8.67 3.51
N PHE A 82 9.16 8.80 3.64
CA PHE A 82 10.04 7.72 4.03
C PHE A 82 10.57 7.98 5.44
N PHE A 83 10.33 7.05 6.35
CA PHE A 83 10.89 7.11 7.70
C PHE A 83 12.02 6.09 7.84
N ARG A 84 13.16 6.55 8.36
CA ARG A 84 14.30 5.69 8.64
C ARG A 84 14.27 5.26 10.09
N VAL A 85 14.58 3.99 10.32
CA VAL A 85 14.87 3.47 11.66
C VAL A 85 16.39 3.50 11.85
N SER A 86 16.85 4.32 12.79
CA SER A 86 18.28 4.44 13.11
C SER A 86 18.86 3.09 13.58
N GLY A 87 20.06 2.75 13.09
CA GLY A 87 20.79 1.57 13.53
C GLY A 87 20.95 1.55 15.06
N GLY A 88 20.76 0.38 15.67
CA GLY A 88 20.86 0.22 17.11
C GLY A 88 19.66 0.71 17.95
N ALA A 89 18.75 1.53 17.40
CA ALA A 89 17.60 2.05 18.14
C ALA A 89 16.73 0.94 18.76
N PHE A 90 16.61 -0.16 18.02
CA PHE A 90 15.90 -1.35 18.47
C PHE A 90 16.80 -2.60 18.50
N GLY A 91 17.94 -2.59 17.78
CA GLY A 91 18.63 -3.82 17.36
C GLY A 91 20.06 -4.12 17.87
N ASP A 92 20.87 -3.17 18.35
CA ASP A 92 22.30 -3.45 18.62
C ASP A 92 22.64 -3.55 20.12
N ASN A 93 21.65 -3.31 21.00
CA ASN A 93 21.71 -3.60 22.44
C ASN A 93 20.33 -3.97 23.05
N GLY A 94 19.17 -3.97 22.36
CA GLY A 94 18.77 -4.90 21.28
C GLY A 94 17.50 -5.72 21.63
N THR A 95 16.55 -5.16 22.40
CA THR A 95 15.39 -5.92 22.89
C THR A 95 14.31 -6.15 21.82
N LEU A 96 14.17 -5.29 20.80
CA LEU A 96 13.07 -5.33 19.83
C LEU A 96 13.54 -5.38 18.37
N HIS A 97 12.83 -6.08 17.50
CA HIS A 97 13.17 -6.11 16.07
C HIS A 97 12.94 -4.73 15.41
N PRO A 98 13.77 -4.26 14.45
CA PRO A 98 13.63 -2.93 13.83
C PRO A 98 12.26 -2.61 13.22
N VAL A 99 11.51 -3.63 12.83
CA VAL A 99 10.11 -3.52 12.36
C VAL A 99 9.18 -2.79 13.36
N TRP A 100 9.53 -2.80 14.66
CA TRP A 100 8.83 -2.03 15.68
C TRP A 100 8.89 -0.53 15.45
N GLY A 101 9.84 -0.03 14.65
CA GLY A 101 9.92 1.35 14.22
C GLY A 101 8.67 1.86 13.50
N ARG A 102 7.80 0.96 12.99
CA ARG A 102 6.51 1.29 12.38
C ARG A 102 5.58 2.08 13.30
N VAL A 103 5.53 1.73 14.59
CA VAL A 103 4.65 2.38 15.57
C VAL A 103 5.07 3.84 15.81
N PRO A 104 6.32 4.14 16.20
CA PRO A 104 6.79 5.53 16.30
C PRO A 104 6.79 6.28 14.97
N ALA A 105 7.08 5.63 13.83
CA ALA A 105 6.97 6.28 12.53
C ALA A 105 5.53 6.72 12.22
N THR A 106 4.54 5.91 12.55
CA THR A 106 3.12 6.26 12.37
C THR A 106 2.76 7.50 13.19
N VAL A 107 3.23 7.56 14.44
CA VAL A 107 3.07 8.74 15.29
C VAL A 107 3.77 9.96 14.69
N LEU A 108 4.99 9.80 14.19
CA LEU A 108 5.74 10.88 13.57
C LEU A 108 5.07 11.38 12.29
N ALA A 109 4.55 10.49 11.44
CA ALA A 109 3.75 10.85 10.28
C ALA A 109 2.52 11.66 10.68
N MET A 110 1.75 11.21 11.68
CA MET A 110 0.58 11.94 12.15
C MET A 110 0.95 13.30 12.79
N ARG A 111 2.12 13.45 13.40
CA ARG A 111 2.61 14.74 13.93
C ARG A 111 3.07 15.71 12.84
N THR A 112 3.79 15.20 11.84
CA THR A 112 4.39 16.01 10.77
C THR A 112 3.33 16.53 9.81
N PHE A 113 2.45 15.65 9.33
CA PHE A 113 1.47 15.99 8.29
C PHE A 113 0.15 16.45 8.88
N ARG A 114 0.15 17.58 9.60
CA ARG A 114 -0.98 18.05 10.44
C ARG A 114 -2.31 18.26 9.72
N ARG A 115 -2.33 18.40 8.40
CA ARG A 115 -3.60 18.50 7.65
C ARG A 115 -4.13 17.17 7.13
N ALA A 116 -3.34 16.11 7.20
CA ALA A 116 -3.72 14.81 6.70
C ALA A 116 -4.69 14.09 7.66
N ARG A 117 -5.74 13.48 7.08
CA ARG A 117 -6.74 12.70 7.82
C ARG A 117 -6.55 11.21 7.64
N VAL A 118 -6.04 10.76 6.49
CA VAL A 118 -5.83 9.34 6.18
C VAL A 118 -4.36 9.05 5.90
N PHE A 119 -3.85 7.96 6.48
CA PHE A 119 -2.45 7.56 6.35
C PHE A 119 -2.37 6.10 5.92
N LEU A 120 -1.76 5.83 4.77
CA LEU A 120 -1.50 4.48 4.29
C LEU A 120 -0.05 4.11 4.56
N TYR A 121 0.18 3.17 5.47
CA TYR A 121 1.47 2.52 5.63
C TYR A 121 1.66 1.44 4.58
N LEU A 122 2.88 1.33 4.03
CA LEU A 122 3.31 0.23 3.15
C LEU A 122 4.70 -0.28 3.57
N ASP A 123 4.85 -1.59 3.72
CA ASP A 123 6.16 -2.24 3.76
C ASP A 123 6.93 -1.98 2.44
N THR A 124 8.26 -2.03 2.48
CA THR A 124 9.10 -1.77 1.29
C THR A 124 8.94 -2.82 0.18
N ASP A 125 8.34 -3.97 0.48
CA ASP A 125 7.94 -5.00 -0.48
C ASP A 125 6.42 -4.99 -0.79
N ALA A 126 5.73 -3.87 -0.54
CA ALA A 126 4.35 -3.62 -0.95
C ALA A 126 4.25 -2.45 -1.95
N MET A 127 3.26 -2.50 -2.85
CA MET A 127 2.98 -1.44 -3.81
C MET A 127 1.48 -1.23 -4.00
N LEU A 128 1.09 -0.03 -4.44
CA LEU A 128 -0.29 0.26 -4.81
C LEU A 128 -0.71 -0.60 -6.01
N ALA A 129 -1.85 -1.28 -5.90
CA ALA A 129 -2.43 -2.06 -7.00
C ALA A 129 -3.00 -1.15 -8.11
N SER A 130 -3.21 0.13 -7.81
CA SER A 130 -3.72 1.10 -8.78
C SER A 130 -3.20 2.51 -8.54
N PRO A 131 -2.90 3.27 -9.61
CA PRO A 131 -2.61 4.69 -9.51
C PRO A 131 -3.89 5.56 -9.61
N ARG A 132 -5.09 4.98 -9.47
CA ARG A 132 -6.39 5.68 -9.65
C ARG A 132 -7.19 5.92 -8.38
N ILE A 133 -6.71 5.41 -7.25
CA ILE A 133 -7.43 5.46 -5.98
C ILE A 133 -6.44 5.93 -4.90
N GLY A 134 -6.74 7.06 -4.27
CA GLY A 134 -5.94 7.61 -3.17
C GLY A 134 -6.32 7.01 -1.80
N PRO A 135 -5.51 7.23 -0.75
CA PRO A 135 -5.78 6.69 0.59
C PRO A 135 -7.17 7.02 1.13
N SER A 136 -7.64 8.27 0.99
CA SER A 136 -9.00 8.65 1.40
C SER A 136 -10.10 7.89 0.64
N ASP A 137 -9.90 7.63 -0.66
CA ASP A 137 -10.84 6.83 -1.46
C ASP A 137 -10.85 5.37 -1.03
N MET A 138 -9.67 4.79 -0.77
CA MET A 138 -9.55 3.44 -0.22
C MET A 138 -10.30 3.33 1.11
N TYR A 139 -10.08 4.29 2.01
CA TYR A 139 -10.70 4.31 3.33
C TYR A 139 -12.23 4.42 3.21
N ARG A 140 -12.74 5.34 2.37
CA ARG A 140 -14.17 5.45 2.10
C ARG A 140 -14.75 4.17 1.51
N ALA A 141 -14.07 3.52 0.58
CA ALA A 141 -14.55 2.27 -0.03
C ALA A 141 -14.65 1.11 0.99
N LEU A 142 -13.68 1.00 1.91
CA LEU A 142 -13.64 -0.04 2.94
C LEU A 142 -14.63 0.24 4.08
N VAL A 143 -14.80 1.51 4.47
CA VAL A 143 -15.65 1.91 5.59
C VAL A 143 -17.10 2.16 5.20
N ALA A 144 -17.41 2.63 3.99
CA ALA A 144 -18.80 2.83 3.56
C ALA A 144 -19.61 1.54 3.64
N LYS A 145 -18.97 0.39 3.44
CA LYS A 145 -19.58 -0.94 3.61
C LYS A 145 -19.77 -1.36 5.07
N HIS A 146 -19.11 -0.71 6.02
CA HIS A 146 -19.27 -0.95 7.45
C HIS A 146 -20.62 -0.46 8.01
N GLY A 147 -21.32 0.44 7.31
CA GLY A 147 -22.56 1.08 7.77
C GLY A 147 -23.83 0.76 6.95
N VAL A 148 -23.79 -0.20 6.02
CA VAL A 148 -24.91 -0.45 5.05
C VAL A 148 -25.67 -1.75 5.29
N GLU A 149 -25.37 -2.53 6.34
CA GLU A 149 -26.38 -3.47 6.89
C GLU A 149 -27.42 -2.68 7.71
N ARG A 150 -28.18 -1.81 7.03
CA ARG A 150 -29.52 -1.45 7.46
C ARG A 150 -30.36 -2.72 7.33
N GLY A 151 -30.58 -3.41 8.44
CA GLY A 151 -31.71 -4.33 8.52
C GLY A 151 -32.97 -3.55 8.13
N GLU A 152 -33.67 -3.98 7.07
CA GLU A 152 -34.88 -3.35 6.55
C GLU A 152 -36.03 -3.24 7.57
N ASN A 153 -35.87 -3.78 8.80
CA ASN A 153 -36.89 -3.78 9.84
C ASN A 153 -36.49 -3.11 11.17
N ASP A 154 -35.31 -2.51 11.30
CA ASP A 154 -34.94 -1.88 12.57
C ASP A 154 -35.16 -0.37 12.53
N THR A 155 -36.28 0.06 13.13
CA THR A 155 -36.66 1.48 13.31
C THR A 155 -35.79 2.20 14.36
N ALA A 156 -34.71 1.58 14.80
CA ALA A 156 -33.70 2.23 15.62
C ALA A 156 -32.84 3.17 14.75
N ARG A 157 -32.82 4.45 15.14
CA ARG A 157 -31.84 5.46 14.68
C ARG A 157 -30.44 4.85 14.53
N PRO A 158 -29.62 5.31 13.57
CA PRO A 158 -28.23 4.90 13.51
C PRO A 158 -27.58 5.27 14.86
N THR A 159 -27.28 4.26 15.68
CA THR A 159 -26.32 4.43 16.76
C THR A 159 -25.05 4.90 16.08
N SER A 160 -24.52 6.04 16.51
CA SER A 160 -23.35 6.67 15.91
C SER A 160 -22.13 5.76 16.07
N VAL A 161 -21.98 4.78 15.18
CA VAL A 161 -20.78 3.97 15.10
C VAL A 161 -19.70 4.91 14.58
N GLU A 162 -18.85 5.37 15.48
CA GLU A 162 -17.69 6.16 15.12
C GLU A 162 -16.90 5.43 14.03
N PRO A 163 -16.37 6.16 13.03
CA PRO A 163 -15.59 5.53 11.97
C PRO A 163 -14.35 4.84 12.56
N PRO A 164 -13.91 3.71 11.98
CA PRO A 164 -12.76 2.97 12.49
C PRO A 164 -11.48 3.80 12.38
N SER A 165 -10.62 3.74 13.39
CA SER A 165 -9.35 4.46 13.39
C SER A 165 -8.26 3.75 12.60
N LEU A 166 -8.39 2.45 12.39
CA LEU A 166 -7.45 1.63 11.64
C LEU A 166 -8.20 0.59 10.83
N VAL A 167 -7.83 0.45 9.56
CA VAL A 167 -8.23 -0.67 8.71
C VAL A 167 -7.02 -1.60 8.54
N VAL A 168 -7.20 -2.87 8.85
CA VAL A 168 -6.16 -3.91 8.76
C VAL A 168 -6.56 -4.97 7.75
N ASN A 169 -5.58 -5.53 7.04
CA ASN A 169 -5.85 -6.60 6.10
C ASN A 169 -5.93 -7.96 6.80
N LYS A 170 -6.89 -8.77 6.36
CA LYS A 170 -6.99 -10.20 6.60
C LYS A 170 -6.78 -10.92 5.28
N PRO A 171 -5.97 -12.00 5.28
CA PRO A 171 -5.76 -12.79 4.09
C PRO A 171 -7.09 -13.41 3.63
N THR A 172 -7.32 -13.35 2.33
CA THR A 172 -8.41 -14.10 1.68
C THR A 172 -8.02 -15.56 1.44
N LYS A 173 -6.71 -15.84 1.33
CA LYS A 173 -6.17 -17.16 0.96
C LYS A 173 -4.87 -17.44 1.73
N ARG A 174 -4.57 -18.73 1.94
CA ARG A 174 -3.23 -19.29 2.27
C ARG A 174 -2.73 -19.13 3.72
N TRP A 175 -1.43 -18.84 3.86
CA TRP A 175 -0.52 -19.14 4.98
C TRP A 175 -0.84 -18.43 6.31
N LEU A 176 -1.52 -17.28 6.23
CA LEU A 176 -2.06 -16.55 7.39
C LEU A 176 -3.47 -17.05 7.79
N CYS A 177 -4.10 -17.94 7.04
CA CYS A 177 -5.33 -18.62 7.43
C CYS A 177 -5.05 -19.79 8.36
N GLN A 178 -4.36 -19.55 9.47
CA GLN A 178 -4.11 -20.59 10.45
C GLN A 178 -5.33 -20.71 11.36
N LYS A 179 -5.76 -21.95 11.66
CA LYS A 179 -6.81 -22.24 12.64
C LYS A 179 -6.56 -21.58 14.00
N GLN A 180 -5.31 -21.27 14.32
CA GLN A 180 -4.96 -20.56 15.55
C GLN A 180 -5.69 -19.21 15.66
N CYS A 181 -5.77 -18.40 14.61
CA CYS A 181 -6.42 -17.09 14.71
C CYS A 181 -7.93 -17.17 15.00
N GLU A 182 -8.59 -18.23 14.50
CA GLU A 182 -9.97 -18.54 14.88
C GLU A 182 -10.09 -18.95 16.35
N VAL A 183 -9.19 -19.83 16.84
CA VAL A 183 -9.14 -20.25 18.26
C VAL A 183 -9.03 -19.06 19.19
N PHE A 184 -8.33 -18.00 18.78
CA PHE A 184 -8.15 -16.79 19.58
C PHE A 184 -9.24 -15.74 19.39
N GLY A 185 -10.31 -16.04 18.65
CA GLY A 185 -11.44 -15.12 18.42
C GLY A 185 -11.10 -13.96 17.49
N LEU A 186 -10.00 -14.06 16.75
CA LEU A 186 -9.64 -13.07 15.73
C LEU A 186 -10.52 -13.24 14.47
N GLY A 187 -11.30 -14.32 14.37
CA GLY A 187 -12.13 -14.66 13.20
C GLY A 187 -11.32 -15.35 12.11
N HIS A 188 -11.73 -15.21 10.84
CA HIS A 188 -10.97 -15.76 9.72
C HIS A 188 -9.63 -15.06 9.54
N GLY A 189 -8.57 -15.82 9.30
CA GLY A 189 -7.23 -15.30 9.05
C GLY A 189 -6.60 -14.49 10.20
N CYS A 190 -5.27 -14.47 10.20
CA CYS A 190 -4.47 -13.57 11.02
C CYS A 190 -4.26 -12.23 10.29
N PHE A 191 -4.09 -11.12 11.01
CA PHE A 191 -3.82 -9.82 10.36
C PHE A 191 -2.51 -9.86 9.58
N ASN A 192 -2.47 -9.15 8.46
CA ASN A 192 -1.23 -8.74 7.80
C ASN A 192 -1.04 -7.23 8.03
N SER A 193 0.15 -6.84 8.47
CA SER A 193 0.49 -5.46 8.78
C SER A 193 1.47 -4.82 7.81
N GLY A 194 1.70 -5.46 6.65
CA GLY A 194 2.48 -4.90 5.55
C GLY A 194 1.78 -3.75 4.82
N ALA A 195 0.46 -3.62 5.03
CA ALA A 195 -0.31 -2.43 4.70
C ALA A 195 -1.30 -2.13 5.83
N LEU A 196 -1.32 -0.88 6.28
CA LEU A 196 -2.23 -0.40 7.33
C LEU A 196 -2.81 0.93 6.90
N LEU A 197 -4.13 1.07 6.95
CA LEU A 197 -4.81 2.31 6.56
C LEU A 197 -5.43 2.97 7.77
N TRP A 198 -4.80 4.05 8.23
CA TRP A 198 -5.17 4.78 9.42
C TRP A 198 -6.07 5.98 9.11
N HIS A 199 -6.99 6.25 10.02
CA HIS A 199 -7.71 7.51 10.09
C HIS A 199 -7.33 8.26 11.37
N ARG A 200 -6.83 9.49 11.23
CA ARG A 200 -6.44 10.30 12.38
C ARG A 200 -7.66 10.56 13.27
N SER A 201 -7.58 10.06 14.48
CA SER A 201 -8.66 10.10 15.47
C SER A 201 -8.12 9.77 16.85
N GLU A 202 -8.90 10.03 17.91
CA GLU A 202 -8.54 9.61 19.27
C GLU A 202 -8.39 8.08 19.38
N GLY A 203 -9.18 7.32 18.63
CA GLY A 203 -9.01 5.87 18.56
C GLY A 203 -7.68 5.44 17.94
N ALA A 204 -7.07 6.22 17.05
CA ALA A 204 -5.73 5.93 16.53
C ALA A 204 -4.67 6.09 17.64
N ILE A 205 -4.81 7.10 18.49
CA ILE A 205 -3.96 7.32 19.67
C ILE A 205 -4.07 6.12 20.62
N LEU A 206 -5.29 5.65 20.90
CA LEU A 206 -5.55 4.50 21.75
C LEU A 206 -4.88 3.23 21.20
N ILE A 207 -5.06 2.95 19.91
CA ILE A 207 -4.48 1.76 19.26
C ILE A 207 -2.95 1.83 19.31
N LEU A 208 -2.35 2.96 18.89
CA LEU A 208 -0.90 3.12 18.88
C LEU A 208 -0.29 3.02 20.29
N ARG A 209 -0.96 3.57 21.31
CA ARG A 209 -0.55 3.40 22.72
C ARG A 209 -0.55 1.94 23.12
N SER A 210 -1.68 1.26 22.94
CA SER A 210 -1.87 -0.14 23.35
C SER A 210 -0.88 -1.04 22.61
N TRP A 211 -0.67 -0.79 21.32
CA TRP A 211 0.27 -1.53 20.50
C TRP A 211 1.71 -1.31 20.96
N TRP A 212 2.10 -0.06 21.22
CA TRP A 212 3.43 0.24 21.76
C TRP A 212 3.65 -0.41 23.12
N GLU A 213 2.74 -0.22 24.08
CA GLU A 213 2.86 -0.73 25.45
C GLU A 213 2.94 -2.25 25.50
N SER A 214 2.21 -2.95 24.61
CA SER A 214 2.23 -4.41 24.55
C SER A 214 3.62 -5.02 24.33
N ARG A 215 4.60 -4.26 23.81
CA ARG A 215 6.00 -4.72 23.68
C ARG A 215 6.65 -5.06 25.03
N LEU A 216 6.15 -4.51 26.13
CA LEU A 216 6.66 -4.71 27.49
C LEU A 216 6.06 -5.94 28.18
N ASP A 217 4.96 -6.49 27.66
CA ASP A 217 4.33 -7.66 28.24
C ASP A 217 5.25 -8.87 28.12
N ASP A 218 5.26 -9.72 29.15
CA ASP A 218 6.06 -10.94 29.20
C ASP A 218 5.79 -11.82 27.95
N PRO A 219 6.82 -12.31 27.23
CA PRO A 219 6.67 -13.32 26.19
C PRO A 219 5.83 -14.55 26.61
N SER A 220 5.81 -14.91 27.89
CA SER A 220 4.96 -15.96 28.46
C SER A 220 3.46 -15.60 28.45
N MET A 221 3.13 -14.31 28.31
CA MET A 221 1.77 -13.77 28.14
C MET A 221 1.36 -13.71 26.66
N ASN A 222 2.07 -14.41 25.77
CA ASN A 222 1.59 -14.75 24.42
C ASN A 222 0.12 -15.16 24.52
N PHE A 223 -0.74 -14.66 23.64
CA PHE A 223 -2.19 -14.76 23.76
C PHE A 223 -2.63 -16.17 24.23
N VAL A 224 -2.95 -16.34 25.52
CA VAL A 224 -3.37 -17.64 26.06
C VAL A 224 -4.88 -17.67 26.14
N ARG A 225 -5.49 -18.66 25.49
CA ARG A 225 -6.93 -18.91 25.54
C ARG A 225 -7.19 -20.39 25.63
N ASP A 226 -8.00 -20.81 26.59
CA ASP A 226 -8.35 -22.21 26.84
C ASP A 226 -7.11 -23.13 26.97
N GLY A 227 -6.07 -22.65 27.66
CA GLY A 227 -4.81 -23.38 27.85
C GLY A 227 -3.93 -23.49 26.60
N LYS A 228 -4.30 -22.86 25.49
CA LYS A 228 -3.51 -22.79 24.26
C LYS A 228 -2.80 -21.44 24.17
N VAL A 229 -1.51 -21.47 23.89
CA VAL A 229 -0.70 -20.28 23.64
C VAL A 229 -0.77 -19.95 22.14
N PHE A 230 -1.03 -18.69 21.80
CA PHE A 230 -0.84 -18.19 20.44
C PHE A 230 0.65 -18.00 20.23
N TYR A 231 1.25 -18.92 19.49
CA TYR A 231 2.68 -18.85 19.19
C TYR A 231 3.00 -17.79 18.13
N GLY A 232 1.99 -17.09 17.60
CA GLY A 232 2.16 -16.37 16.36
C GLY A 232 2.74 -17.30 15.30
N TRP A 233 3.50 -16.74 14.36
CA TRP A 233 4.19 -17.47 13.31
C TRP A 233 4.89 -18.74 13.81
N PRO A 234 4.69 -19.90 13.15
CA PRO A 234 5.48 -21.09 13.43
C PRO A 234 6.87 -20.89 12.82
N SER A 235 7.70 -20.03 13.42
CA SER A 235 9.13 -20.11 13.13
C SER A 235 9.63 -21.39 13.77
N THR A 236 10.53 -22.08 13.07
CA THR A 236 11.29 -23.24 13.55
C THR A 236 12.18 -22.95 14.78
N TYR A 237 12.00 -21.79 15.42
CA TYR A 237 12.69 -21.33 16.61
C TYR A 237 11.69 -20.91 17.70
N PRO A 238 11.19 -21.87 18.51
CA PRO A 238 10.21 -21.63 19.58
C PRO A 238 10.66 -20.63 20.66
N ALA A 239 11.95 -20.25 20.68
CA ALA A 239 12.56 -19.42 21.71
C ALA A 239 12.99 -18.03 21.24
N ARG A 240 12.76 -17.65 19.97
CA ARG A 240 13.28 -16.38 19.41
C ARG A 240 12.28 -15.49 18.69
N ASP A 241 11.04 -15.92 18.50
CA ASP A 241 10.00 -14.99 18.04
C ASP A 241 9.61 -14.10 19.23
N LYS A 242 10.45 -13.08 19.46
CA LYS A 242 10.14 -11.95 20.33
C LYS A 242 8.95 -11.24 19.69
N MET A 243 7.74 -11.72 20.00
CA MET A 243 6.43 -11.22 19.55
C MET A 243 6.53 -10.07 18.54
N SER A 244 6.52 -10.41 17.25
CA SER A 244 6.52 -9.40 16.19
C SER A 244 5.44 -8.34 16.44
N GLU A 245 5.68 -7.13 15.96
CA GLU A 245 4.73 -6.04 15.98
C GLU A 245 3.37 -6.47 15.42
N GLN A 246 3.34 -7.26 14.35
CA GLN A 246 2.08 -7.79 13.80
C GLN A 246 1.32 -8.67 14.80
N ASN A 247 2.03 -9.58 15.48
CA ASN A 247 1.43 -10.44 16.50
C ASN A 247 0.88 -9.62 17.66
N ARG A 248 1.56 -8.53 18.03
CA ARG A 248 1.13 -7.62 19.09
C ARG A 248 -0.10 -6.79 18.70
N LEU A 249 -0.24 -6.42 17.43
CA LEU A 249 -1.48 -5.78 16.96
C LEU A 249 -2.68 -6.71 17.08
N MET A 250 -2.51 -7.99 16.75
CA MET A 250 -3.53 -9.02 16.96
C MET A 250 -3.83 -9.22 18.45
N TYR A 251 -2.80 -9.20 19.29
CA TYR A 251 -2.97 -9.26 20.74
C TYR A 251 -3.83 -8.10 21.25
N VAL A 252 -3.50 -6.87 20.90
CA VAL A 252 -4.28 -5.68 21.27
C VAL A 252 -5.72 -5.79 20.78
N TYR A 253 -5.93 -6.24 19.53
CA TYR A 253 -7.27 -6.43 19.01
C TYR A 253 -8.08 -7.47 19.79
N GLY A 254 -7.44 -8.55 20.25
CA GLY A 254 -8.13 -9.62 20.96
C GLY A 254 -8.29 -9.37 22.47
N THR A 255 -7.47 -8.51 23.10
CA THR A 255 -7.49 -8.27 24.56
C THR A 255 -7.99 -6.88 24.97
N ASN A 256 -7.90 -5.86 24.10
CA ASN A 256 -8.36 -4.51 24.39
C ASN A 256 -9.66 -4.21 23.61
N VAL A 257 -10.79 -4.30 24.30
CA VAL A 257 -12.14 -4.12 23.71
C VAL A 257 -12.31 -2.72 23.09
N GLU A 258 -11.72 -1.68 23.69
CA GLU A 258 -11.84 -0.32 23.17
C GLU A 258 -11.03 -0.13 21.89
N ALA A 259 -9.80 -0.66 21.85
CA ALA A 259 -8.99 -0.66 20.64
C ALA A 259 -9.63 -1.50 19.53
N ALA A 260 -10.16 -2.68 19.87
CA ALA A 260 -10.83 -3.58 18.93
C ALA A 260 -12.00 -2.91 18.21
N ARG A 261 -12.83 -2.14 18.94
CA ARG A 261 -13.96 -1.36 18.36
C ARG A 261 -13.53 -0.29 17.35
N ARG A 262 -12.26 0.11 17.38
CA ARG A 262 -11.67 1.11 16.48
C ARG A 262 -10.89 0.49 15.32
N ILE A 263 -10.75 -0.84 15.28
CA ILE A 263 -10.02 -1.56 14.24
C ILE A 263 -11.03 -2.28 13.34
N LEU A 264 -10.98 -2.00 12.04
CA LEU A 264 -11.77 -2.68 11.02
C LEU A 264 -10.90 -3.68 10.25
N PRO A 265 -11.03 -4.99 10.49
CA PRO A 265 -10.40 -5.98 9.65
C PRO A 265 -11.17 -6.18 8.32
N VAL A 266 -10.43 -6.24 7.20
CA VAL A 266 -10.98 -6.43 5.85
C VAL A 266 -10.20 -7.49 5.07
N PRO A 267 -10.82 -8.28 4.17
CA PRO A 267 -12.25 -8.29 3.89
C PRO A 267 -13.03 -8.97 5.03
N ARG A 268 -14.35 -8.82 5.07
CA ARG A 268 -15.20 -9.47 6.06
C ARG A 268 -15.64 -10.84 5.54
N GLN A 269 -15.83 -11.79 6.45
CA GLN A 269 -16.61 -12.99 6.14
C GLN A 269 -18.10 -12.61 6.19
N PRO A 270 -18.93 -13.11 5.26
CA PRO A 270 -20.38 -12.96 5.37
C PRO A 270 -20.87 -13.57 6.68
N GLY A 271 -21.74 -12.84 7.40
CA GLY A 271 -22.09 -13.08 8.81
C GLY A 271 -22.88 -14.36 9.12
N SER A 272 -23.04 -15.28 8.17
CA SER A 272 -23.95 -16.43 8.30
C SER A 272 -23.29 -17.80 8.22
N ILE A 273 -21.98 -17.92 7.94
CA ILE A 273 -21.37 -19.24 7.79
C ILE A 273 -20.74 -19.69 9.11
N SER A 274 -21.56 -20.24 10.00
CA SER A 274 -21.07 -20.99 11.15
C SER A 274 -20.41 -22.29 10.68
N GLY A 275 -19.11 -22.44 10.93
CA GLY A 275 -18.39 -23.71 10.74
C GLY A 275 -17.40 -23.78 9.58
N THR A 276 -17.00 -22.66 8.98
CA THR A 276 -16.04 -22.66 7.87
C THR A 276 -14.59 -22.60 8.31
N THR A 277 -13.78 -23.27 7.50
CA THR A 277 -12.33 -23.34 7.50
C THR A 277 -11.65 -21.98 7.77
N SER A 278 -10.42 -22.02 8.29
CA SER A 278 -9.66 -20.82 8.70
C SER A 278 -9.39 -19.81 7.57
N CYS A 279 -9.53 -20.21 6.31
CA CYS A 279 -9.80 -19.31 5.19
C CYS A 279 -11.28 -19.50 4.77
N PRO A 280 -12.04 -18.44 4.49
CA PRO A 280 -13.28 -18.61 3.75
C PRO A 280 -13.01 -19.28 2.40
N GLU A 281 -13.79 -20.32 2.05
CA GLU A 281 -13.77 -20.93 0.71
C GLU A 281 -14.25 -19.94 -0.36
N GLU A 282 -15.12 -19.03 0.05
CA GLU A 282 -15.63 -17.90 -0.73
C GLU A 282 -15.53 -16.62 0.10
N VAL A 283 -14.76 -15.65 -0.38
CA VAL A 283 -14.89 -14.27 0.10
C VAL A 283 -16.05 -13.69 -0.67
N ASP A 284 -17.01 -13.10 0.03
CA ASP A 284 -18.17 -12.51 -0.64
C ASP A 284 -17.69 -11.45 -1.66
N ASP A 285 -17.97 -11.68 -2.95
CA ASP A 285 -17.69 -10.72 -4.03
C ASP A 285 -18.39 -9.37 -3.78
N ALA A 286 -19.47 -9.35 -2.98
CA ALA A 286 -20.11 -8.12 -2.50
C ALA A 286 -19.30 -7.37 -1.42
N HIS A 287 -18.28 -8.00 -0.80
CA HIS A 287 -17.40 -7.44 0.23
C HIS A 287 -15.98 -7.12 -0.26
N VAL A 288 -15.75 -7.19 -1.57
CA VAL A 288 -14.62 -6.58 -2.29
C VAL A 288 -14.80 -5.05 -2.28
N PRO A 289 -13.81 -4.23 -1.89
CA PRO A 289 -12.38 -4.53 -1.95
C PRO A 289 -11.72 -4.94 -0.63
N CYS A 290 -10.60 -5.66 -0.71
CA CYS A 290 -9.68 -5.88 0.40
C CYS A 290 -8.59 -4.79 0.47
N LEU A 291 -7.85 -4.69 1.58
CA LEU A 291 -6.76 -3.72 1.67
C LEU A 291 -5.52 -4.22 0.92
N GLN A 292 -5.13 -5.48 1.12
CA GLN A 292 -3.89 -6.06 0.59
C GLN A 292 -4.06 -7.51 0.13
N ASP A 293 -3.48 -7.86 -1.02
CA ASP A 293 -3.29 -9.26 -1.43
C ASP A 293 -1.81 -9.67 -1.41
N ASP A 294 -1.55 -10.91 -1.02
CA ASP A 294 -0.20 -11.50 -1.00
C ASP A 294 0.09 -12.19 -2.35
N HIS A 295 0.74 -11.46 -3.25
CA HIS A 295 1.05 -11.92 -4.60
C HIS A 295 2.28 -12.86 -4.63
N LYS A 296 2.24 -13.85 -5.53
CA LYS A 296 3.37 -14.77 -5.82
C LYS A 296 3.84 -14.75 -7.28
N SER A 297 3.16 -14.00 -8.15
CA SER A 297 3.39 -14.02 -9.59
C SER A 297 3.94 -12.69 -10.10
N HIS A 298 4.68 -12.77 -11.21
CA HIS A 298 5.30 -11.63 -11.91
C HIS A 298 4.32 -10.75 -12.69
N ASN A 299 3.03 -11.10 -12.67
CA ASN A 299 1.97 -10.24 -13.17
C ASN A 299 1.38 -9.47 -11.99
N PRO A 300 1.86 -8.25 -11.69
CA PRO A 300 1.07 -7.33 -10.90
C PRO A 300 -0.24 -7.12 -11.65
N GLU A 301 -1.36 -7.28 -10.97
CA GLU A 301 -2.61 -6.70 -11.47
C GLU A 301 -2.52 -5.19 -11.23
N TRP A 302 -1.62 -4.50 -11.95
CA TRP A 302 -1.59 -3.04 -11.98
C TRP A 302 -2.71 -2.60 -12.92
N ASP A 303 -3.93 -2.74 -12.40
CA ASP A 303 -5.11 -2.79 -13.23
C ASP A 303 -5.51 -1.39 -13.69
N ARG A 304 -5.23 -1.10 -14.97
CA ARG A 304 -5.66 0.15 -15.61
C ARG A 304 -7.12 0.10 -16.09
N LYS A 305 -7.84 -1.04 -15.97
CA LYS A 305 -9.13 -1.28 -16.64
C LYS A 305 -10.25 -1.91 -15.77
N ARG A 306 -10.02 -2.53 -14.60
CA ARG A 306 -11.07 -3.22 -13.78
C ARG A 306 -11.35 -2.60 -12.40
N ARG A 307 -12.38 -3.16 -11.74
CA ARG A 307 -12.64 -3.08 -10.30
C ARG A 307 -11.58 -3.91 -9.57
N PHE A 308 -10.79 -3.29 -8.70
CA PHE A 308 -9.75 -3.97 -7.93
C PHE A 308 -10.35 -4.94 -6.91
N SER A 309 -9.77 -6.13 -6.80
CA SER A 309 -10.05 -7.05 -5.69
C SER A 309 -9.46 -6.52 -4.39
N CYS A 310 -8.27 -5.89 -4.46
CA CYS A 310 -7.53 -5.31 -3.33
C CYS A 310 -6.77 -4.05 -3.75
N PHE A 311 -6.48 -3.15 -2.80
CA PHE A 311 -5.81 -1.87 -3.08
C PHE A 311 -4.28 -1.92 -3.09
N VAL A 312 -3.69 -2.91 -2.43
CA VAL A 312 -2.24 -3.08 -2.28
C VAL A 312 -1.83 -4.49 -2.69
N ASN A 313 -0.75 -4.57 -3.47
CA ASN A 313 -0.07 -5.82 -3.78
C ASN A 313 1.16 -5.96 -2.87
N HIS A 314 1.25 -7.05 -2.11
CA HIS A 314 2.37 -7.32 -1.20
C HIS A 314 3.15 -8.57 -1.64
N TYR A 315 4.49 -8.46 -1.69
CA TYR A 315 5.39 -9.42 -2.34
C TYR A 315 6.39 -10.05 -1.37
N SER A 316 5.94 -10.43 -0.18
CA SER A 316 6.78 -10.99 0.90
C SER A 316 7.72 -12.14 0.50
N ILE A 317 7.32 -12.97 -0.48
CA ILE A 317 8.09 -14.15 -0.94
C ILE A 317 8.93 -13.86 -2.20
N THR A 318 8.53 -12.88 -3.02
CA THR A 318 9.13 -12.59 -4.33
C THR A 318 9.69 -11.17 -4.40
N LYS A 319 10.60 -10.86 -3.47
CA LYS A 319 11.22 -9.52 -3.35
C LYS A 319 11.92 -9.06 -4.62
N ASN A 320 12.53 -9.97 -5.39
CA ASN A 320 13.16 -9.65 -6.67
C ASN A 320 12.13 -9.19 -7.72
N THR A 321 10.97 -9.87 -7.78
CA THR A 321 9.87 -9.46 -8.66
C THR A 321 9.38 -8.05 -8.30
N MET A 322 9.21 -7.75 -7.01
CA MET A 322 8.83 -6.40 -6.57
C MET A 322 9.87 -5.34 -6.98
N HIS A 323 11.15 -5.65 -6.83
CA HIS A 323 12.24 -4.78 -7.28
C HIS A 323 12.14 -4.51 -8.80
N GLU A 324 12.02 -5.55 -9.63
CA GLU A 324 11.88 -5.42 -11.08
C GLU A 324 10.66 -4.59 -11.48
N LEU A 325 9.53 -4.75 -10.78
CA LEU A 325 8.32 -3.97 -11.04
C LEU A 325 8.48 -2.50 -10.68
N CYS A 326 9.15 -2.21 -9.56
CA CYS A 326 9.44 -0.84 -9.17
C CYS A 326 10.37 -0.16 -10.17
N GLU A 327 11.42 -0.86 -10.62
CA GLU A 327 12.31 -0.38 -11.67
C GLU A 327 11.53 -0.12 -12.97
N GLN A 328 10.59 -0.98 -13.36
CA GLN A 328 9.74 -0.72 -14.55
C GLN A 328 8.87 0.53 -14.40
N VAL A 329 8.34 0.80 -13.19
CA VAL A 329 7.57 2.01 -12.91
C VAL A 329 8.46 3.25 -13.04
N ILE A 330 9.67 3.21 -12.46
CA ILE A 330 10.65 4.29 -12.58
C ILE A 330 11.10 4.45 -14.04
N GLU A 331 11.45 3.38 -14.74
CA GLU A 331 11.84 3.46 -16.15
C GLU A 331 10.72 4.10 -16.98
N SER A 332 9.46 3.76 -16.72
CA SER A 332 8.31 4.38 -17.40
C SER A 332 8.18 5.89 -17.14
N SER A 333 8.73 6.41 -16.03
CA SER A 333 8.77 7.85 -15.75
C SER A 333 9.66 8.61 -16.71
N ASP A 334 10.82 8.03 -16.99
CA ASP A 334 11.86 8.66 -17.79
C ASP A 334 11.53 8.59 -19.28
N LYS A 335 10.67 7.63 -19.66
CA LYS A 335 10.18 7.47 -21.03
C LYS A 335 9.40 8.66 -21.55
N GLU A 336 8.75 9.46 -20.71
CA GLU A 336 7.97 10.59 -21.22
C GLU A 336 8.88 11.66 -21.84
N SER A 337 10.03 11.97 -21.22
CA SER A 337 11.02 12.88 -21.81
C SER A 337 11.65 12.29 -23.09
N ILE A 338 11.83 10.98 -23.12
CA ILE A 338 12.35 10.24 -24.28
C ILE A 338 11.32 10.28 -25.40
N ARG A 339 10.03 10.08 -25.09
CA ARG A 339 8.89 10.20 -26.01
C ARG A 339 8.80 11.61 -26.59
N GLU A 340 8.92 12.65 -25.76
CA GLU A 340 8.92 14.04 -26.21
C GLU A 340 10.06 14.34 -27.19
N ARG A 341 11.22 13.68 -27.02
CA ARG A 341 12.37 13.80 -27.94
C ARG A 341 12.23 12.93 -29.20
N LEU A 342 11.73 11.70 -29.08
CA LEU A 342 11.58 10.76 -30.20
C LEU A 342 10.40 11.10 -31.12
N SER A 343 9.28 11.55 -30.56
CA SER A 343 8.06 11.86 -31.31
C SER A 343 8.29 12.84 -32.47
N PRO A 344 8.96 14.00 -32.29
CA PRO A 344 9.21 14.91 -33.40
C PRO A 344 10.19 14.33 -34.44
N LEU A 345 11.12 13.46 -34.03
CA LEU A 345 12.06 12.80 -34.96
C LEU A 345 11.32 11.81 -35.86
N ILE A 346 10.49 10.94 -35.28
CA ILE A 346 9.72 9.93 -36.02
C ILE A 346 8.69 10.61 -36.94
N ARG A 347 7.95 11.61 -36.44
CA ARG A 347 6.97 12.35 -37.25
C ARG A 347 7.61 13.13 -38.40
N ARG A 348 8.87 13.54 -38.27
CA ARG A 348 9.62 14.18 -39.37
C ARG A 348 9.97 13.18 -40.47
N THR A 349 10.26 11.93 -40.11
CA THR A 349 10.57 10.86 -41.07
C THR A 349 9.31 10.29 -41.73
N LEU A 350 8.16 10.39 -41.06
CA LEU A 350 6.86 9.94 -41.56
C LEU A 350 5.83 11.09 -41.66
N PRO A 351 6.11 12.15 -42.45
CA PRO A 351 5.28 13.36 -42.47
C PRO A 351 3.87 13.11 -43.03
N ASP A 352 3.73 12.13 -43.93
CA ASP A 352 2.49 11.84 -44.64
C ASP A 352 1.64 10.75 -43.97
N ASN A 353 2.12 10.14 -42.87
CA ASN A 353 1.45 9.03 -42.20
C ASN A 353 1.55 9.12 -40.67
N LEU A 354 0.83 10.10 -40.11
CA LEU A 354 0.85 10.40 -38.67
C LEU A 354 0.31 9.25 -37.82
N ASP A 355 -0.68 8.49 -38.29
CA ASP A 355 -1.22 7.33 -37.56
C ASP A 355 -0.16 6.22 -37.42
N LEU A 356 0.65 6.00 -38.46
CA LEU A 356 1.78 5.08 -38.40
C LEU A 356 2.88 5.59 -37.46
N ALA A 357 3.18 6.90 -37.51
CA ALA A 357 4.15 7.52 -36.61
C ALA A 357 3.73 7.35 -35.14
N ASP A 358 2.45 7.58 -34.82
CA ASP A 358 1.91 7.45 -33.46
C ASP A 358 1.89 5.99 -33.00
N SER A 359 1.52 5.05 -33.87
CA SER A 359 1.60 3.61 -33.61
C SER A 359 3.03 3.14 -33.31
N MET A 360 3.99 3.65 -34.09
CA MET A 360 5.41 3.34 -33.88
C MET A 360 5.94 3.95 -32.57
N ILE A 361 5.56 5.19 -32.23
CA ILE A 361 5.92 5.81 -30.96
C ILE A 361 5.40 4.96 -29.79
N GLU A 362 4.12 4.57 -29.80
CA GLU A 362 3.54 3.72 -28.76
C GLU A 362 4.24 2.36 -28.67
N GLY A 363 4.53 1.74 -29.81
CA GLY A 363 5.27 0.48 -29.88
C GLY A 363 6.70 0.59 -29.34
N LEU A 364 7.43 1.66 -29.66
CA LEU A 364 8.77 1.89 -29.14
C LEU A 364 8.77 2.12 -27.63
N MET A 365 7.77 2.80 -27.08
CA MET A 365 7.69 3.05 -25.63
C MET A 365 7.56 1.76 -24.79
N THR A 366 7.34 0.61 -25.41
CA THR A 366 7.41 -0.70 -24.74
C THR A 366 8.84 -1.19 -24.49
N ARG A 367 9.86 -0.66 -25.18
CA ARG A 367 11.29 -1.03 -25.05
C ARG A 367 11.94 -0.46 -23.78
N ARG A 368 13.11 -0.98 -23.38
CA ARG A 368 13.86 -0.45 -22.21
C ARG A 368 14.43 0.95 -22.47
N ASN A 369 14.66 1.73 -21.42
CA ASN A 369 15.18 3.11 -21.56
C ASN A 369 16.54 3.17 -22.24
N ALA A 370 17.45 2.24 -21.91
CA ALA A 370 18.76 2.18 -22.55
C ALA A 370 18.67 2.01 -24.08
N GLU A 371 17.70 1.21 -24.55
CA GLU A 371 17.47 1.02 -25.98
C GLU A 371 16.92 2.29 -26.63
N LEU A 372 15.97 2.95 -25.97
CA LEU A 372 15.37 4.19 -26.47
C LEU A 372 16.35 5.36 -26.47
N LEU A 373 17.21 5.46 -25.46
CA LEU A 373 18.31 6.43 -25.42
C LEU A 373 19.32 6.14 -26.53
N GLY A 374 19.63 4.87 -26.80
CA GLY A 374 20.44 4.47 -27.95
C GLY A 374 19.87 4.96 -29.29
N LEU A 375 18.55 4.93 -29.47
CA LEU A 375 17.89 5.50 -30.66
C LEU A 375 17.99 7.03 -30.74
N LEU A 376 18.02 7.71 -29.59
CA LEU A 376 18.19 9.17 -29.53
C LEU A 376 19.64 9.60 -29.78
N ASP A 377 20.60 8.75 -29.42
CA ASP A 377 22.03 9.04 -29.53
C ASP A 377 22.62 8.63 -30.88
N ASP A 378 21.99 7.67 -31.59
CA ASP A 378 22.39 7.25 -32.95
C ASP A 378 21.24 7.40 -33.97
N PRO A 379 21.27 8.47 -34.79
CA PRO A 379 20.29 8.68 -35.87
C PRO A 379 20.20 7.53 -36.88
N ASN A 380 21.27 6.77 -37.10
CA ASN A 380 21.26 5.66 -38.06
C ASN A 380 20.46 4.46 -37.53
N GLU A 381 20.55 4.18 -36.23
CA GLU A 381 19.76 3.12 -35.59
C GLU A 381 18.28 3.50 -35.50
N LEU A 382 17.96 4.78 -35.31
CA LEU A 382 16.59 5.28 -35.42
C LEU A 382 16.02 5.08 -36.84
N ASP A 383 16.75 5.51 -37.88
CA ASP A 383 16.33 5.35 -39.27
C ASP A 383 16.21 3.88 -39.69
N LYS A 384 17.08 3.01 -39.17
CA LYS A 384 16.99 1.57 -39.38
C LYS A 384 15.74 1.00 -38.71
N THR A 385 15.48 1.38 -37.46
CA THR A 385 14.29 0.94 -36.71
C THR A 385 12.99 1.39 -37.38
N ILE A 386 12.95 2.61 -37.94
CA ILE A 386 11.80 3.11 -38.71
C ILE A 386 11.57 2.25 -39.95
N ARG A 387 12.63 1.95 -40.72
CA ARG A 387 12.53 1.11 -41.93
C ARG A 387 12.05 -0.31 -41.60
N GLU A 388 12.62 -0.93 -40.58
CA GLU A 388 12.20 -2.26 -40.13
C GLU A 388 10.72 -2.28 -39.71
N TRP A 389 10.24 -1.22 -39.05
CA TRP A 389 8.84 -1.11 -38.65
C TRP A 389 7.90 -0.96 -39.84
N MET A 390 8.29 -0.15 -40.83
CA MET A 390 7.53 0.01 -42.08
C MET A 390 7.42 -1.32 -42.84
N ASP A 391 8.53 -2.05 -42.99
CA ASP A 391 8.56 -3.36 -43.67
C ASP A 391 7.63 -4.38 -43.00
N ILE A 392 7.57 -4.38 -41.66
CA ILE A 392 6.66 -5.25 -40.90
C ILE A 392 5.20 -4.86 -41.18
N MET A 393 4.87 -3.57 -41.15
CA MET A 393 3.51 -3.10 -41.39
C MET A 393 3.02 -3.35 -42.81
N GLU A 394 3.89 -3.18 -43.81
CA GLU A 394 3.57 -3.49 -45.21
C GLU A 394 3.32 -5.00 -45.42
N LYS A 395 4.07 -5.85 -44.72
CA LYS A 395 3.81 -7.31 -44.69
C LYS A 395 2.48 -7.64 -44.03
N PHE A 396 2.10 -6.96 -42.94
CA PHE A 396 0.81 -7.17 -42.30
C PHE A 396 -0.38 -6.70 -43.16
N GLN A 397 -0.24 -5.57 -43.86
CA GLN A 397 -1.26 -5.05 -44.77
C GLN A 397 -1.45 -5.97 -45.98
N SER A 398 -0.35 -6.43 -46.59
CA SER A 398 -0.43 -7.37 -47.72
C SER A 398 -1.07 -8.71 -47.33
N MET A 399 -0.81 -9.24 -46.13
CA MET A 399 -1.46 -10.45 -45.62
C MET A 399 -2.96 -10.28 -45.31
N THR A 400 -3.41 -9.08 -44.94
CA THR A 400 -4.84 -8.81 -44.68
C THR A 400 -5.63 -8.57 -45.96
N THR A 401 -5.00 -8.05 -47.01
CA THR A 401 -5.61 -7.95 -48.36
C THR A 401 -5.70 -9.27 -49.12
N VAL A 402 -4.92 -10.30 -48.76
CA VAL A 402 -4.97 -11.63 -49.41
C VAL A 402 -6.07 -12.53 -48.80
N ASN A 403 -6.60 -12.18 -47.63
CA ASN A 403 -7.63 -12.93 -46.92
C ASN A 403 -9.04 -12.30 -47.00
N ASN A 404 -9.21 -11.22 -47.76
CA ASN A 404 -10.49 -10.66 -48.19
C ASN A 404 -10.61 -10.83 -49.70
#